data_AF-D8U2D4-F1
#
_entry.id   AF-D8U2D4-F1
#
_cell.length_a   1.000
_cell.length_b   1.000
_cell.length_c   1.000
_cell.angle_alpha   90.00
_cell.angle_beta   90.00
_cell.angle_gamma   90.00
#
_symmetry.space_group_name_H-M   'P 1'
#
loop_
_entity.id
_entity.type
_entity.pdbx_description
1 polymer ?
#
loop_
_entity_poly.entity_id
_entity_poly.type
_entity_poly.pdbx_seq_one_letter_code
_entity_poly.pdbx_strand_id
1 'polypeptide(L)' 'IDVIDMSYLSSNVNSVRHTHFALNREILDDLWEVVVMGRRAAQRTSRLDHVTGNVYSLAVAPAFI' A
#
# COMPACT_ATOMS: atom_id res chain seq x y z
N ILE A 1 4.85 -6.80 -13.84
CA ILE A 1 5.14 -6.58 -12.40
C ILE A 1 4.35 -5.35 -12.01
N ASP A 2 3.59 -5.37 -10.93
CA ASP A 2 2.81 -4.21 -10.48
C ASP A 2 3.63 -3.43 -9.44
N VAL A 3 3.58 -2.10 -9.46
CA VAL A 3 4.28 -1.22 -8.51
C VAL A 3 3.23 -0.55 -7.62
N ILE A 4 3.36 -0.71 -6.30
CA ILE A 4 2.48 -0.08 -5.32
C ILE A 4 3.24 1.06 -4.65
N ASP A 5 2.78 2.29 -4.87
CA ASP A 5 3.25 3.49 -4.19
C ASP A 5 2.63 3.58 -2.79
N MET A 6 3.50 3.68 -1.79
CA MET A 6 3.15 3.76 -0.36
C MET A 6 3.56 5.10 0.25
N SER A 7 3.87 6.12 -0.57
CA SER A 7 4.42 7.40 -0.10
C SER A 7 3.52 8.12 0.91
N TYR A 8 2.19 7.93 0.82
CA TYR A 8 1.20 8.54 1.73
C TYR A 8 0.89 7.70 2.96
N LEU A 9 1.51 6.52 3.08
CA LEU A 9 1.27 5.61 4.19
C LEU A 9 1.95 6.10 5.46
N SER A 10 1.16 6.28 6.51
CA SER A 10 1.67 6.65 7.84
C SER A 10 2.65 5.58 8.34
N SER A 11 3.85 6.01 8.72
CA SER A 11 4.88 5.16 9.33
C SER A 11 4.65 4.97 10.81
N ASN A 12 4.62 3.72 11.24
CA ASN A 12 4.48 3.31 12.63
C ASN A 12 5.82 3.11 13.36
N VAL A 13 6.97 3.35 12.71
CA VAL A 13 8.30 3.26 13.33
C VAL A 13 9.03 4.58 13.16
N ASN A 14 8.82 5.49 14.11
CA ASN A 14 9.56 6.73 14.18
C ASN A 14 10.95 6.48 14.81
N SER A 15 11.98 6.96 14.10
CA SER A 15 13.33 7.34 14.54
C SER A 15 14.36 6.30 15.03
N VAL A 16 14.02 5.04 15.35
CA VAL A 16 15.01 4.18 16.05
C VAL A 16 15.80 3.20 15.15
N ARG A 17 15.32 2.82 13.96
CA ARG A 17 16.05 1.89 13.07
C ARG A 17 15.80 2.24 11.60
N HIS A 18 16.82 2.07 10.74
CA HIS A 18 16.78 2.20 9.27
C HIS A 18 15.84 1.21 8.57
N THR A 19 14.83 0.70 9.28
CA THR A 19 13.91 -0.34 8.81
C THR A 19 12.50 0.19 8.93
N HIS A 20 12.00 0.70 7.82
CA HIS A 20 10.66 1.21 7.69
C HIS A 20 9.73 0.02 7.42
N PHE A 21 9.25 -0.64 8.47
CA PHE A 21 8.24 -1.69 8.32
C PHE A 21 6.86 -1.03 8.32
N ALA A 22 6.31 -0.80 7.13
CA ALA A 22 4.91 -0.42 6.97
C ALA A 22 3.99 -1.63 7.23
N LEU A 23 4.05 -2.21 8.42
CA LEU A 23 3.16 -3.32 8.83
C LEU A 23 1.94 -2.74 9.54
N ASN A 24 1.13 -2.00 8.79
CA ASN A 24 -0.19 -1.56 9.22
C ASN A 24 -1.27 -2.39 8.51
N ARG A 25 -2.53 -2.23 8.96
CA ARG A 25 -3.66 -3.01 8.46
C ARG A 25 -3.80 -2.93 6.94
N GLU A 26 -3.57 -1.76 6.36
CA GLU A 26 -3.71 -1.52 4.93
C GLU A 26 -2.78 -2.40 4.09
N ILE A 27 -1.52 -2.55 4.52
CA ILE A 27 -0.54 -3.42 3.85
C ILE A 27 -0.88 -4.90 4.06
N LEU A 28 -1.33 -5.28 5.26
CA LEU A 28 -1.70 -6.67 5.52
C LEU A 28 -2.89 -7.12 4.65
N ASP A 29 -3.92 -6.27 4.55
CA ASP A 29 -5.10 -6.56 3.74
C ASP A 29 -4.74 -6.57 2.24
N ASP A 30 -3.82 -5.69 1.78
CA ASP A 30 -3.33 -5.70 0.39
C ASP A 30 -2.54 -6.99 0.06
N LEU A 31 -1.66 -7.41 0.98
CA LEU A 31 -0.93 -8.68 0.87
C LEU A 31 -1.87 -9.88 0.80
N TRP A 32 -2.94 -9.87 1.60
CA TRP A 32 -3.94 -10.92 1.56
C TRP A 32 -4.65 -10.97 0.20
N GLU A 33 -4.99 -9.84 -0.41
CA GLU A 33 -5.63 -9.84 -1.73
C GLU A 33 -4.72 -10.37 -2.85
N VAL A 34 -3.42 -10.04 -2.82
CA VAL A 34 -2.50 -10.51 -3.88
C VAL A 34 -2.04 -11.95 -3.65
N VAL A 35 -1.72 -12.35 -2.41
CA VAL A 35 -1.18 -13.68 -2.10
C VAL A 35 -2.28 -14.72 -1.98
N VAL A 36 -3.37 -14.41 -1.27
CA VAL A 36 -4.42 -15.39 -0.96
C VAL A 36 -5.51 -15.36 -2.03
N MET A 37 -5.99 -14.17 -2.40
CA MET A 37 -7.07 -14.04 -3.39
C MET A 37 -6.57 -14.01 -4.84
N GLY A 38 -5.26 -13.86 -5.07
CA GLY A 38 -4.67 -13.82 -6.41
C GLY A 38 -5.07 -12.60 -7.23
N ARG A 39 -5.55 -11.52 -6.60
CA ARG A 39 -6.01 -10.30 -7.28
C ARG A 39 -4.83 -9.41 -7.65
N ARG A 40 -4.72 -9.07 -8.93
CA ARG A 40 -3.75 -8.10 -9.46
C ARG A 40 -4.08 -6.68 -9.00
N ALA A 41 -3.14 -5.74 -9.15
CA ALA A 41 -3.37 -4.35 -8.73
C ALA A 41 -4.63 -3.72 -9.36
N ALA A 42 -4.85 -3.93 -10.66
CA ALA A 42 -6.03 -3.45 -11.38
C ALA A 42 -7.39 -3.98 -10.83
N GLN A 43 -7.38 -5.07 -10.06
CA GLN A 43 -8.60 -5.68 -9.50
C GLN A 43 -8.90 -5.23 -8.07
N ARG A 44 -7.99 -4.50 -7.42
CA ARG A 44 -8.10 -4.04 -6.02
C ARG A 44 -8.60 -2.60 -5.95
N THR A 45 -9.66 -2.30 -6.72
CA THR A 45 -10.16 -0.94 -6.99
C THR A 45 -10.68 -0.18 -5.77
N SER A 46 -10.97 -0.87 -4.67
CA SER A 46 -11.40 -0.24 -3.42
C SER A 46 -10.25 0.27 -2.55
N ARG A 47 -9.00 -0.06 -2.90
CA ARG A 47 -7.81 0.17 -2.06
C ARG A 47 -6.65 0.77 -2.85
N LEU A 48 -6.60 0.53 -4.15
CA LEU A 48 -5.55 1.00 -5.04
C LEU A 48 -6.13 1.94 -6.08
N ASP A 49 -5.57 3.14 -6.14
CA ASP A 49 -5.84 4.10 -7.19
C ASP A 49 -4.82 3.92 -8.33
N HIS A 50 -5.30 3.87 -9.57
CA HIS A 50 -4.41 3.79 -10.73
C HIS A 50 -3.71 5.13 -10.96
N VAL A 51 -2.38 5.12 -11.07
CA VAL A 51 -1.58 6.33 -11.30
C VAL A 51 -1.17 6.40 -12.76
N THR A 52 -0.39 5.42 -13.22
CA THR A 52 0.08 5.35 -14.61
C THR A 52 0.68 3.97 -14.89
N GLY A 53 0.49 3.45 -16.11
CA GLY A 53 1.04 2.15 -16.49
C GLY A 53 0.69 1.05 -15.49
N ASN A 54 1.73 0.44 -14.90
CA ASN A 54 1.65 -0.60 -13.87
C ASN A 54 1.80 -0.05 -12.42
N VAL A 55 1.66 1.25 -12.22
CA VAL A 55 1.83 1.95 -10.94
C VAL A 55 0.47 2.28 -10.34
N TYR A 56 0.30 1.93 -9.07
CA TYR A 56 -0.92 2.14 -8.29
C TYR A 56 -0.55 2.76 -6.94
N SER A 57 -1.35 3.68 -6.43
CA SER A 57 -1.18 4.29 -5.12
C SER A 57 -2.10 3.64 -4.10
N LEU A 58 -1.59 3.41 -2.90
CA LEU A 58 -2.42 2.94 -1.78
C LEU A 58 -3.35 4.07 -1.32
N ALA A 59 -4.66 3.85 -1.43
CA ALA A 59 -5.68 4.80 -1.00
C ALA A 59 -5.75 4.82 0.53
N VAL A 60 -5.01 5.73 1.14
CA VAL A 60 -5.01 5.95 2.58
C VAL A 60 -5.28 7.40 2.91
N ALA A 61 -5.99 7.61 4.03
CA ALA A 61 -6.19 8.95 4.54
C ALA A 61 -4.82 9.56 4.93
N PRO A 62 -4.52 10.80 4.52
CA PRO A 62 -3.28 11.46 4.90
C PRO A 62 -3.19 11.56 6.43
N ALA A 63 -1.99 11.37 6.98
CA ALA A 63 -1.77 11.38 8.42
C ALA A 63 -1.96 12.78 9.05
N PHE A 64 -1.90 13.85 8.24
CA PHE A 64 -2.16 15.23 8.64
C PHE A 64 -2.61 16.06 7.42
N ILE A 65 -3.35 17.16 7.65
CA ILE A 65 -3.76 18.17 6.66
C ILE A 65 -2.88 19.40 6.85
#